data_AF-E2B3V0-F1
#
_entry.id   AF-E2B3V0-F1
#
_cell.length_a   1.000
_cell.length_b   1.000
_cell.length_c   1.000
_cell.angle_alpha   90.00
_cell.angle_beta   90.00
_cell.angle_gamma   90.00
#
_symmetry.space_group_name_H-M   'P 1'
#
loop_
_entity.id
_entity.type
_entity.pdbx_description
1 polymer ?
#
loop_
_entity_poly.entity_id
_entity_poly.type
_entity_poly.pdbx_seq_one_letter_code
_entity_poly.pdbx_strand_id
1 'polypeptide(L)'
;MTAFYLVRVYRAKYGIMLLRKSAERLLRLEKGEDFETSYLDDVSQKIPFFTDIEKTHTILVKCDKLRSKYILNYTDAKDTFIFALRLLHYSQSNINPKQNMKMYMTVISNTCNAYKYMALYEKDRTKQILLHKHRANILLKVTPLIYLINPNMLKYLQLQMAIVFSTLIDLKLEKAEATIALYIPDKYNCITGEINALVSQSLKHLQVYMKPK
;
A
#
# COMPACT_ATOMS: atom_id res chain seq x y z
N MET A 1 -28.02 -1.88 -0.28
CA MET A 1 -26.84 -2.32 0.50
C MET A 1 -25.49 -2.00 -0.17
N THR A 2 -25.44 -1.77 -1.48
CA THR A 2 -24.21 -1.49 -2.27
C THR A 2 -23.62 -0.08 -2.09
N ALA A 3 -24.45 0.94 -1.84
CA ALA A 3 -24.01 2.34 -1.74
C ALA A 3 -23.06 2.60 -0.55
N PHE A 4 -23.41 2.12 0.65
CA PHE A 4 -22.57 2.27 1.85
C PHE A 4 -21.20 1.61 1.70
N TYR A 5 -21.13 0.49 0.98
CA TYR A 5 -19.89 -0.19 0.69
C TYR A 5 -18.98 0.67 -0.20
N LEU A 6 -19.54 1.21 -1.29
CA LEU A 6 -18.78 2.03 -2.23
C LEU A 6 -18.21 3.26 -1.52
N VAL A 7 -19.03 3.94 -0.72
CA VAL A 7 -18.59 5.10 0.08
C VAL A 7 -17.37 4.76 0.95
N ARG A 8 -17.36 3.59 1.59
CA ARG A 8 -16.21 3.17 2.42
C ARG A 8 -14.95 2.92 1.60
N VAL A 9 -15.06 2.24 0.46
CA VAL A 9 -13.91 2.00 -0.43
C VAL A 9 -13.39 3.32 -1.02
N TYR A 10 -14.27 4.25 -1.39
CA TYR A 10 -13.86 5.58 -1.86
C TYR A 10 -13.16 6.39 -0.78
N ARG A 11 -13.66 6.40 0.46
CA ARG A 11 -12.99 7.06 1.58
C ARG A 11 -11.62 6.46 1.89
N ALA A 12 -11.49 5.13 1.83
CA ALA A 12 -10.20 4.47 1.98
C ALA A 12 -9.23 4.86 0.85
N LYS A 13 -9.69 4.83 -0.41
CA LYS A 13 -8.90 5.27 -1.57
C LYS A 13 -8.41 6.70 -1.43
N TYR A 14 -9.27 7.60 -0.95
CA TYR A 14 -8.90 8.99 -0.70
C TYR A 14 -7.77 9.09 0.34
N GLY A 15 -7.88 8.40 1.48
CA GLY A 15 -6.81 8.38 2.48
C GLY A 15 -5.49 7.81 1.94
N ILE A 16 -5.55 6.75 1.13
CA ILE A 16 -4.38 6.15 0.48
C ILE A 16 -3.76 7.11 -0.54
N MET A 17 -4.58 7.81 -1.32
CA MET A 17 -4.13 8.83 -2.27
C MET A 17 -3.44 9.98 -1.54
N LEU A 18 -4.00 10.42 -0.41
CA LEU A 18 -3.40 11.46 0.42
C LEU A 18 -2.04 11.03 0.98
N LEU A 19 -1.93 9.79 1.48
CA LEU A 19 -0.66 9.18 1.91
C LEU A 19 0.37 9.19 0.79
N ARG A 20 -0.02 8.74 -0.41
CA ARG A 20 0.85 8.72 -1.59
C ARG A 20 1.34 10.12 -1.95
N LYS A 21 0.41 11.06 -2.17
CA LYS A 21 0.74 12.40 -2.68
C LYS A 21 1.57 13.21 -1.70
N SER A 22 1.30 13.04 -0.41
CA SER A 22 2.08 13.71 0.63
C SER A 22 3.48 13.10 0.76
N ALA A 23 3.63 11.78 0.61
CA ALA A 23 4.95 11.14 0.60
C ALA A 23 5.77 11.51 -0.65
N GLU A 24 5.15 11.51 -1.83
CA GLU A 24 5.78 11.98 -3.08
C GLU A 24 6.28 13.43 -2.92
N ARG A 25 5.47 14.30 -2.30
CA ARG A 25 5.84 15.70 -2.02
C ARG A 25 7.04 15.79 -1.06
N LEU A 26 7.04 15.03 0.04
CA LEU A 26 8.14 15.03 1.01
C LEU A 26 9.46 14.55 0.38
N LEU A 27 9.42 13.48 -0.43
CA LEU A 27 10.61 12.97 -1.12
C LEU A 27 11.19 13.95 -2.14
N ARG A 28 10.35 14.76 -2.80
CA ARG A 28 10.81 15.82 -3.72
C ARG A 28 11.45 16.98 -2.97
N LEU A 29 10.84 17.38 -1.85
CA LEU A 29 11.40 18.39 -0.94
C LEU A 29 12.78 17.98 -0.42
N GLU A 30 12.97 16.71 -0.05
CA GLU A 30 14.27 16.18 0.37
C GLU A 30 15.33 16.24 -0.75
N LYS A 31 14.92 16.21 -2.01
CA LYS A 31 15.81 16.30 -3.18
C LYS A 31 16.10 17.73 -3.65
N GLY A 32 15.50 18.74 -3.01
CA GLY A 32 15.66 20.13 -3.41
C GLY A 32 14.98 20.49 -4.74
N GLU A 33 13.97 19.71 -5.17
CA GLU A 33 13.18 20.04 -6.35
C GLU A 33 12.18 21.17 -6.01
N ASP A 34 12.28 22.31 -6.72
CA ASP A 34 11.37 23.46 -6.55
C ASP A 34 9.94 23.15 -7.00
N PHE A 35 8.95 23.77 -6.33
CA PHE A 35 7.55 23.64 -6.70
C PHE A 35 7.20 24.48 -7.93
N GLU A 36 6.73 23.83 -9.00
CA GLU A 36 5.59 24.37 -9.73
C GLU A 36 4.30 23.85 -9.09
N THR A 37 3.56 24.73 -8.43
CA THR A 37 2.21 24.48 -7.88
C THR A 37 1.13 24.39 -8.96
N SER A 38 1.39 23.81 -10.13
CA SER A 38 0.54 23.98 -11.33
C SER A 38 -0.36 22.80 -11.70
N TYR A 39 -0.61 21.80 -10.83
CA TYR A 39 -1.40 20.62 -11.22
C TYR A 39 -2.61 20.25 -10.34
N LEU A 40 -3.07 21.12 -9.43
CA LEU A 40 -4.31 20.86 -8.67
C LEU A 40 -5.26 22.05 -8.52
N ASP A 41 -5.02 23.17 -9.20
CA ASP A 41 -6.06 24.22 -9.33
C ASP A 41 -7.21 23.78 -10.26
N ASP A 42 -7.05 22.67 -10.99
CA ASP A 42 -8.03 22.17 -11.96
C ASP A 42 -8.92 21.01 -11.43
N VAL A 43 -8.83 20.66 -10.14
CA VAL A 43 -9.79 19.72 -9.50
C VAL A 43 -10.68 20.45 -8.47
N SER A 44 -10.85 21.76 -8.66
CA SER A 44 -12.00 22.50 -8.12
C SER A 44 -13.30 22.23 -8.92
N GLN A 45 -13.34 21.18 -9.74
CA GLN A 45 -14.61 20.60 -10.14
C GLN A 45 -15.25 19.97 -8.91
N LYS A 46 -16.14 20.75 -8.27
CA LYS A 46 -17.22 20.28 -7.40
C LYS A 46 -17.69 18.92 -7.89
N ILE A 47 -17.34 17.85 -7.19
CA ILE A 47 -18.05 16.59 -7.28
C ILE A 47 -19.41 16.87 -6.61
N PRO A 48 -20.54 16.98 -7.34
CA PRO A 48 -21.77 17.56 -6.80
C PRO A 48 -22.58 16.60 -5.90
N PHE A 49 -21.98 15.52 -5.39
CA PHE A 49 -22.72 14.43 -4.74
C PHE A 49 -22.55 14.32 -3.22
N PHE A 50 -21.92 15.28 -2.55
CA PHE A 50 -21.60 15.17 -1.11
C PHE A 50 -22.35 16.13 -0.18
N THR A 51 -23.37 16.86 -0.65
CA THR A 51 -24.14 17.78 0.21
C THR A 51 -25.18 17.11 1.11
N ASP A 52 -25.56 15.85 0.90
CA ASP A 52 -26.72 15.25 1.60
C ASP A 52 -26.43 14.10 2.59
N ILE A 53 -25.19 13.95 3.09
CA ILE A 53 -24.86 12.88 4.07
C ILE A 53 -24.39 13.44 5.43
N GLU A 54 -24.84 14.63 5.80
CA GLU A 54 -24.51 15.23 7.11
C GLU A 54 -25.24 14.57 8.31
N LYS A 55 -26.16 13.61 8.09
CA LYS A 55 -27.00 13.03 9.16
C LYS A 55 -26.64 11.61 9.62
N THR A 56 -25.37 11.20 9.57
CA THR A 56 -24.92 9.98 10.30
C THR A 56 -23.72 10.27 11.22
N HIS A 57 -24.07 10.88 12.35
CA HIS A 57 -23.21 11.26 13.47
C HIS A 57 -22.68 10.05 14.25
N THR A 58 -21.42 9.67 14.00
CA THR A 58 -20.49 9.06 15.00
C THR A 58 -19.11 8.79 14.39
N ILE A 59 -19.00 8.68 13.06
CA ILE A 59 -17.70 8.50 12.36
C ILE A 59 -17.10 9.84 11.87
N LEU A 60 -17.92 10.90 11.82
CA LEU A 60 -17.55 12.23 11.32
C LEU A 60 -16.51 12.97 12.20
N VAL A 61 -16.49 12.73 13.51
CA VAL A 61 -15.61 13.47 14.44
C VAL A 61 -14.12 13.21 14.21
N LYS A 62 -13.74 12.12 13.52
CA LYS A 62 -12.34 11.85 13.14
C LYS A 62 -11.97 12.31 11.73
N CYS A 63 -12.94 12.77 10.93
CA CYS A 63 -12.77 13.11 9.53
C CYS A 63 -12.34 14.57 9.30
N ASP A 64 -12.52 15.48 10.27
CA ASP A 64 -12.06 16.87 10.15
C ASP A 64 -10.53 16.99 10.02
N LYS A 65 -9.78 15.97 10.43
CA LYS A 65 -8.32 15.92 10.24
C LYS A 65 -7.87 15.68 8.79
N LEU A 66 -8.76 15.20 7.91
CA LEU A 66 -8.44 15.02 6.48
C LEU A 66 -8.60 16.32 5.67
N ARG A 67 -8.87 17.46 6.33
CA ARG A 67 -9.01 18.77 5.69
C ARG A 67 -7.66 19.37 5.26
N SER A 68 -6.53 18.80 5.68
CA SER A 68 -5.21 19.26 5.24
C SER A 68 -4.91 18.80 3.81
N LYS A 69 -4.39 19.72 2.97
CA LYS A 69 -3.99 19.44 1.58
C LYS A 69 -2.95 18.31 1.48
N TYR A 70 -2.14 18.15 2.54
CA TYR A 70 -1.10 17.12 2.66
C TYR A 70 -0.94 16.64 4.11
N ILE A 71 -0.38 15.45 4.27
CA ILE A 71 0.09 14.86 5.53
C ILE A 71 1.51 15.33 5.78
N LEU A 72 1.76 15.96 6.93
CA LEU A 72 3.04 16.60 7.24
C LEU A 72 3.92 15.79 8.21
N ASN A 73 3.33 14.90 8.99
CA ASN A 73 4.04 14.15 10.01
C ASN A 73 3.61 12.68 10.05
N TYR A 74 4.42 11.86 10.71
CA TYR A 74 4.19 10.42 10.83
C TYR A 74 2.89 10.08 11.57
N THR A 75 2.51 10.87 12.58
CA THR A 75 1.31 10.63 13.38
C THR A 75 0.05 10.71 12.52
N ASP A 76 -0.06 11.76 11.69
CA ASP A 76 -1.18 11.96 10.77
C ASP A 76 -1.18 10.90 9.66
N ALA A 77 0.00 10.47 9.19
CA ALA A 77 0.13 9.36 8.25
C ALA A 77 -0.40 8.05 8.86
N LYS A 78 -0.01 7.75 10.10
CA LYS A 78 -0.45 6.57 10.84
C LYS A 78 -1.95 6.58 11.10
N ASP A 79 -2.51 7.72 11.49
CA ASP A 79 -3.96 7.88 11.68
C ASP A 79 -4.73 7.64 10.37
N THR A 80 -4.25 8.21 9.27
CA THR A 80 -4.83 8.03 7.92
C THR A 80 -4.74 6.57 7.47
N PHE A 81 -3.59 5.93 7.70
CA PHE A 81 -3.35 4.53 7.39
C PHE A 81 -4.30 3.60 8.18
N ILE A 82 -4.41 3.78 9.49
CA ILE A 82 -5.31 3.00 10.34
C ILE A 82 -6.77 3.19 9.91
N PHE A 83 -7.17 4.43 9.60
CA PHE A 83 -8.51 4.72 9.10
C PHE A 83 -8.81 3.99 7.79
N ALA A 84 -7.92 4.08 6.81
CA ALA A 84 -8.07 3.39 5.53
C ALA A 84 -8.14 1.86 5.71
N LEU A 85 -7.29 1.29 6.55
CA LEU A 85 -7.30 -0.16 6.83
C LEU A 85 -8.59 -0.63 7.49
N ARG A 86 -9.14 0.14 8.44
CA ARG A 86 -10.42 -0.21 9.08
C ARG A 86 -11.56 -0.30 8.06
N LEU A 87 -11.63 0.68 7.15
CA LEU A 87 -12.63 0.69 6.08
C LEU A 87 -12.44 -0.49 5.12
N LEU A 88 -11.19 -0.78 4.73
CA LEU A 88 -10.89 -1.89 3.80
C LEU A 88 -11.12 -3.26 4.43
N HIS A 89 -10.77 -3.45 5.71
CA HIS A 89 -11.02 -4.70 6.42
C HIS A 89 -12.52 -4.97 6.55
N TYR A 90 -13.29 -3.96 6.94
CA TYR A 90 -14.75 -4.06 6.95
C TYR A 90 -15.27 -4.41 5.55
N SER A 91 -14.80 -3.72 4.51
CA SER A 91 -15.21 -4.03 3.15
C SER A 91 -14.86 -5.48 2.78
N GLN A 92 -13.65 -5.94 3.07
CA GLN A 92 -13.19 -7.29 2.76
C GLN A 92 -14.06 -8.38 3.39
N SER A 93 -14.46 -8.23 4.66
CA SER A 93 -15.29 -9.21 5.37
C SER A 93 -16.71 -9.35 4.80
N ASN A 94 -17.16 -8.38 4.00
CA ASN A 94 -18.51 -8.34 3.43
C ASN A 94 -18.54 -8.62 1.92
N ILE A 95 -17.40 -8.92 1.28
CA ILE A 95 -17.35 -9.28 -0.15
C ILE A 95 -17.23 -10.78 -0.28
N ASN A 96 -18.13 -11.39 -1.05
CA ASN A 96 -17.90 -12.73 -1.56
C ASN A 96 -17.04 -12.67 -2.84
N PRO A 97 -15.79 -13.19 -2.84
CA PRO A 97 -14.91 -13.14 -4.00
C PRO A 97 -15.45 -13.92 -5.21
N LYS A 98 -16.32 -14.93 -5.00
CA LYS A 98 -16.99 -15.66 -6.08
C LYS A 98 -18.05 -14.81 -6.79
N GLN A 99 -18.68 -13.88 -6.07
CA GLN A 99 -19.74 -13.03 -6.61
C GLN A 99 -19.20 -11.73 -7.20
N ASN A 100 -18.21 -11.10 -6.54
CA ASN A 100 -17.64 -9.82 -6.99
C ASN A 100 -16.11 -9.78 -6.85
N MET A 101 -15.46 -10.53 -7.73
CA MET A 101 -14.01 -10.65 -7.79
C MET A 101 -13.29 -9.31 -8.05
N LYS A 102 -13.83 -8.46 -8.92
CA LYS A 102 -13.24 -7.15 -9.24
C LYS A 102 -13.19 -6.24 -8.01
N MET A 103 -14.27 -6.22 -7.23
CA MET A 103 -14.35 -5.47 -5.99
C MET A 103 -13.42 -6.05 -4.91
N TYR A 104 -13.40 -7.38 -4.76
CA TYR A 104 -12.46 -8.06 -3.87
C TYR A 104 -11.00 -7.67 -4.17
N MET A 105 -10.60 -7.77 -5.44
CA MET A 105 -9.26 -7.37 -5.90
C MET A 105 -8.97 -5.89 -5.71
N THR A 106 -9.98 -5.02 -5.86
CA THR A 106 -9.84 -3.59 -5.56
C THR A 106 -9.51 -3.37 -4.08
N VAL A 107 -10.16 -4.09 -3.17
CA VAL A 107 -9.86 -3.99 -1.73
C VAL A 107 -8.47 -4.51 -1.44
N ILE A 108 -8.08 -5.68 -1.95
CA ILE A 108 -6.74 -6.23 -1.75
C ILE A 108 -5.65 -5.28 -2.27
N SER A 109 -5.83 -4.72 -3.47
CA SER A 109 -4.90 -3.76 -4.06
C SER A 109 -4.79 -2.49 -3.22
N ASN A 110 -5.92 -1.93 -2.77
CA ASN A 110 -5.91 -0.76 -1.88
C ASN A 110 -5.24 -1.05 -0.54
N THR A 111 -5.49 -2.22 0.07
CA THR A 111 -4.83 -2.63 1.31
C THR A 111 -3.31 -2.69 1.09
N CYS A 112 -2.85 -3.31 0.01
CA CYS A 112 -1.43 -3.35 -0.34
C CYS A 112 -0.84 -1.95 -0.55
N ASN A 113 -1.56 -1.06 -1.21
CA ASN A 113 -1.14 0.33 -1.41
C ASN A 113 -1.07 1.12 -0.09
N ALA A 114 -1.99 0.88 0.85
CA ALA A 114 -1.93 1.49 2.17
C ALA A 114 -0.62 1.13 2.89
N TYR A 115 -0.23 -0.16 2.89
CA TYR A 115 1.04 -0.60 3.45
C TYR A 115 2.24 -0.02 2.69
N LYS A 116 2.20 -0.01 1.35
CA LYS A 116 3.25 0.56 0.50
C LYS A 116 3.52 2.03 0.85
N TYR A 117 2.47 2.85 0.95
CA TYR A 117 2.65 4.29 1.18
C TYR A 117 2.91 4.61 2.65
N MET A 118 2.39 3.83 3.61
CA MET A 118 2.76 4.00 5.02
C MET A 118 4.25 3.75 5.25
N ALA A 119 4.86 2.80 4.52
CA ALA A 119 6.29 2.52 4.64
C ALA A 119 7.18 3.72 4.28
N LEU A 120 6.70 4.64 3.43
CA LEU A 120 7.45 5.85 3.07
C LEU A 120 7.59 6.86 4.22
N TYR A 121 6.71 6.80 5.22
CA TYR A 121 6.78 7.67 6.40
C TYR A 121 7.63 7.07 7.51
N GLU A 122 7.90 5.78 7.46
CA GLU A 122 8.60 5.06 8.52
C GLU A 122 10.10 5.25 8.38
N LYS A 123 10.76 5.79 9.41
CA LYS A 123 12.22 6.01 9.39
C LYS A 123 12.99 4.75 9.79
N ASP A 124 12.39 3.90 10.61
CA ASP A 124 13.00 2.65 11.04
C ASP A 124 12.91 1.59 9.94
N ARG A 125 14.05 1.20 9.37
CA ARG A 125 14.13 0.19 8.31
C ARG A 125 13.54 -1.17 8.73
N THR A 126 13.62 -1.54 10.00
CA THR A 126 13.01 -2.78 10.50
C THR A 126 11.49 -2.72 10.42
N LYS A 127 10.90 -1.56 10.74
CA LYS A 127 9.45 -1.33 10.61
C LYS A 127 9.02 -1.21 9.14
N GLN A 128 9.83 -0.59 8.28
CA GLN A 128 9.59 -0.60 6.83
C GLN A 128 9.54 -2.04 6.29
N ILE A 129 10.53 -2.87 6.62
CA ILE A 129 10.57 -4.29 6.25
C ILE A 129 9.30 -5.01 6.74
N LEU A 130 8.84 -4.73 7.97
CA LEU A 130 7.62 -5.34 8.51
C LEU A 130 6.38 -4.97 7.69
N LEU A 131 6.23 -3.70 7.29
CA LEU A 131 5.12 -3.25 6.45
C LEU A 131 5.14 -3.94 5.07
N HIS A 132 6.31 -4.08 4.45
CA HIS A 132 6.45 -4.78 3.17
C HIS A 132 6.25 -6.30 3.29
N LYS A 133 6.71 -6.94 4.38
CA LYS A 133 6.41 -8.35 4.69
C LYS A 133 4.91 -8.56 4.85
N HIS A 134 4.21 -7.64 5.50
CA HIS A 134 2.75 -7.74 5.64
C HIS A 134 2.04 -7.62 4.29
N ARG A 135 2.52 -6.73 3.40
CA ARG A 135 2.05 -6.64 2.01
C ARG A 135 2.28 -7.95 1.24
N ALA A 136 3.47 -8.55 1.33
CA ALA A 136 3.75 -9.85 0.70
C ALA A 136 2.80 -10.95 1.22
N ASN A 137 2.57 -11.01 2.53
CA ASN A 137 1.67 -11.98 3.15
C ASN A 137 0.23 -11.85 2.66
N ILE A 138 -0.28 -10.63 2.47
CA ILE A 138 -1.62 -10.42 1.91
C ILE A 138 -1.71 -10.99 0.48
N LEU A 139 -0.72 -10.69 -0.36
CA LEU A 139 -0.68 -11.16 -1.74
C LEU A 139 -0.55 -12.70 -1.82
N LEU A 140 0.30 -13.30 -0.98
CA LEU A 140 0.44 -14.76 -0.87
C LEU A 140 -0.86 -15.44 -0.49
N LYS A 141 -1.57 -14.93 0.53
CA LYS A 141 -2.84 -15.49 1.00
C LYS A 141 -3.92 -15.47 -0.08
N VAL A 142 -3.92 -14.43 -0.90
CA VAL A 142 -4.96 -14.23 -1.94
C VAL A 142 -4.65 -14.99 -3.23
N THR A 143 -3.38 -15.25 -3.54
CA THR A 143 -2.96 -15.84 -4.82
C THR A 143 -3.66 -17.16 -5.18
N PRO A 144 -3.77 -18.18 -4.29
CA PRO A 144 -4.44 -19.44 -4.62
C PRO A 144 -5.92 -19.25 -4.99
N LEU A 145 -6.61 -18.35 -4.29
CA LEU A 145 -8.00 -18.03 -4.57
C LEU A 145 -8.18 -17.39 -5.95
N ILE A 146 -7.30 -16.45 -6.32
CA ILE A 146 -7.35 -15.79 -7.62
C ILE A 146 -6.98 -16.74 -8.75
N TYR A 147 -6.01 -17.62 -8.53
CA TYR A 147 -5.65 -18.67 -9.49
C TYR A 147 -6.87 -19.51 -9.87
N LEU A 148 -7.70 -19.89 -8.90
CA LEU A 148 -8.90 -20.70 -9.14
C LEU A 148 -10.04 -19.91 -9.82
N ILE A 149 -10.28 -18.67 -9.41
CA ILE A 149 -11.47 -17.91 -9.83
C ILE A 149 -11.23 -17.08 -11.09
N ASN A 150 -10.05 -16.46 -11.23
CA ASN A 150 -9.75 -15.56 -12.35
C ASN A 150 -8.26 -15.57 -12.71
N PRO A 151 -7.80 -16.55 -13.51
CA PRO A 151 -6.41 -16.66 -13.94
C PRO A 151 -5.88 -15.41 -14.66
N ASN A 152 -6.75 -14.62 -15.31
CA ASN A 152 -6.33 -13.38 -15.98
C ASN A 152 -5.78 -12.33 -14.99
N MET A 153 -6.26 -12.33 -13.75
CA MET A 153 -5.78 -11.42 -12.69
C MET A 153 -4.50 -11.93 -12.02
N LEU A 154 -4.09 -13.18 -12.27
CA LEU A 154 -2.89 -13.76 -11.69
C LEU A 154 -1.65 -12.98 -12.11
N LYS A 155 -1.51 -12.60 -13.39
CA LYS A 155 -0.34 -11.84 -13.87
C LYS A 155 -0.14 -10.55 -13.07
N TYR A 156 -1.22 -9.82 -12.78
CA TYR A 156 -1.15 -8.62 -11.95
C TYR A 156 -0.62 -8.92 -10.54
N LEU A 157 -1.09 -9.99 -9.89
CA LEU A 157 -0.59 -10.40 -8.58
C LEU A 157 0.87 -10.82 -8.60
N GLN A 158 1.29 -11.57 -9.62
CA GLN A 158 2.68 -12.01 -9.77
C GLN A 158 3.62 -10.81 -9.91
N LEU A 159 3.23 -9.81 -10.71
CA LEU A 159 3.98 -8.55 -10.82
C LEU A 159 4.03 -7.79 -9.49
N GLN A 160 2.91 -7.67 -8.78
CA GLN A 160 2.88 -7.02 -7.47
C GLN A 160 3.78 -7.72 -6.46
N MET A 161 3.82 -9.06 -6.46
CA MET A 161 4.69 -9.86 -5.62
C MET A 161 6.16 -9.63 -5.93
N ALA A 162 6.54 -9.67 -7.21
CA ALA A 162 7.91 -9.39 -7.65
C ALA A 162 8.37 -7.99 -7.18
N ILE A 163 7.52 -6.97 -7.34
CA ILE A 163 7.81 -5.61 -6.85
C ILE A 163 8.02 -5.60 -5.33
N VAL A 164 7.17 -6.28 -4.56
CA VAL A 164 7.31 -6.33 -3.09
C VAL A 164 8.62 -7.01 -2.69
N PHE A 165 8.97 -8.12 -3.32
CA PHE A 165 10.21 -8.83 -3.03
C PHE A 165 11.44 -8.02 -3.43
N SER A 166 11.40 -7.31 -4.56
CA SER A 166 12.46 -6.35 -4.93
C SER A 166 12.66 -5.30 -3.85
N THR A 167 11.58 -4.66 -3.38
CA THR A 167 11.69 -3.67 -2.30
C THR A 167 12.23 -4.28 -0.99
N LEU A 168 11.86 -5.52 -0.67
CA LEU A 168 12.41 -6.21 0.50
C LEU A 168 13.90 -6.53 0.35
N ILE A 169 14.35 -6.87 -0.86
CA ILE A 169 15.77 -7.10 -1.18
C ILE A 169 16.54 -5.80 -0.98
N ASP A 170 16.07 -4.68 -1.55
CA ASP A 170 16.71 -3.37 -1.43
C ASP A 170 16.88 -2.97 0.05
N LEU A 171 15.81 -3.07 0.84
CA LEU A 171 15.84 -2.78 2.28
C LEU A 171 16.78 -3.69 3.08
N LYS A 172 16.97 -4.94 2.63
CA LYS A 172 17.87 -5.90 3.27
C LYS A 172 19.32 -5.67 2.87
N LEU A 173 19.58 -5.24 1.65
CA LEU A 173 20.90 -4.84 1.17
C LEU A 173 21.44 -3.64 1.94
N GLU A 174 20.64 -2.58 2.10
CA GLU A 174 21.00 -1.42 2.93
C GLU A 174 21.35 -1.84 4.37
N LYS A 175 20.61 -2.82 4.93
CA LYS A 175 20.88 -3.37 6.26
C LYS A 175 22.17 -4.21 6.31
N ALA A 176 22.49 -4.92 5.23
CA ALA A 176 23.73 -5.69 5.11
C ALA A 176 24.94 -4.75 5.06
N GLU A 177 24.87 -3.68 4.26
CA GLU A 177 25.90 -2.64 4.18
C GLU A 177 26.17 -1.99 5.54
N ALA A 178 25.11 -1.62 6.27
CA ALA A 178 25.23 -1.11 7.63
C ALA A 178 25.83 -2.13 8.62
N THR A 179 25.66 -3.44 8.38
CA THR A 179 26.21 -4.51 9.21
C THR A 179 27.69 -4.78 8.89
N ILE A 180 28.10 -4.67 7.62
CA ILE A 180 29.52 -4.72 7.21
C ILE A 180 30.29 -3.59 7.89
N ALA A 181 29.75 -2.37 7.90
CA ALA A 181 30.36 -1.22 8.56
C ALA A 181 30.60 -1.43 10.07
N LEU A 182 29.83 -2.32 10.69
CA LEU A 182 29.94 -2.67 12.11
C LEU A 182 30.78 -3.94 12.37
N TYR A 183 31.35 -4.57 11.33
CA TYR A 183 32.14 -5.81 11.40
C TYR A 183 31.45 -6.94 12.21
N ILE A 184 30.21 -7.29 11.86
CA ILE A 184 29.46 -8.39 12.50
C ILE A 184 29.21 -9.53 11.49
N PRO A 185 30.15 -10.50 11.32
CA PRO A 185 30.11 -11.50 10.25
C PRO A 185 28.89 -12.42 10.27
N ASP A 186 28.47 -12.90 11.46
CA ASP A 186 27.33 -13.83 11.58
C ASP A 186 26.02 -13.19 11.14
N LYS A 187 25.83 -11.92 11.52
CA LYS A 187 24.66 -11.14 11.15
C LYS A 187 24.64 -10.84 9.65
N TYR A 188 25.81 -10.58 9.05
CA TYR A 188 25.94 -10.41 7.61
C TYR A 188 25.54 -11.69 6.86
N ASN A 189 26.08 -12.85 7.24
CA ASN A 189 25.76 -14.13 6.62
C ASN A 189 24.26 -14.46 6.72
N CYS A 190 23.65 -14.19 7.87
CA CYS A 190 22.20 -14.34 8.06
C CYS A 190 21.39 -13.46 7.09
N ILE A 191 21.74 -12.17 6.96
CA ILE A 191 21.06 -11.25 6.05
C ILE A 191 21.23 -11.69 4.59
N THR A 192 22.42 -12.12 4.19
CA THR A 192 22.70 -12.64 2.84
C THR A 192 21.87 -13.88 2.52
N GLY A 193 21.69 -14.79 3.48
CA GLY A 193 20.79 -15.93 3.34
C GLY A 193 19.33 -15.52 3.10
N GLU A 194 18.84 -14.52 3.85
CA GLU A 194 17.49 -13.96 3.63
C GLU A 194 17.35 -13.30 2.26
N ILE A 195 18.36 -12.57 1.78
CA ILE A 195 18.37 -11.94 0.46
C ILE A 195 18.27 -13.01 -0.64
N ASN A 196 19.08 -14.07 -0.57
CA ASN A 196 19.06 -15.16 -1.54
C ASN A 196 17.68 -15.84 -1.60
N ALA A 197 17.03 -16.02 -0.45
CA ALA A 197 15.67 -16.55 -0.39
C ALA A 197 14.65 -15.61 -1.05
N LEU A 198 14.75 -14.29 -0.83
CA LEU A 198 13.87 -13.29 -1.46
C LEU A 198 14.09 -13.21 -2.97
N VAL A 199 15.34 -13.25 -3.45
CA VAL A 199 15.67 -13.29 -4.88
C VAL A 199 15.04 -14.51 -5.54
N SER A 200 15.22 -15.68 -4.92
CA SER A 200 14.64 -16.93 -5.42
C SER A 200 13.11 -16.87 -5.49
N GLN A 201 12.45 -16.25 -4.51
CA GLN A 201 11.00 -16.04 -4.54
C GLN A 201 10.58 -15.05 -5.64
N SER A 202 11.26 -13.90 -5.74
CA SER A 202 10.99 -12.89 -6.78
C SER A 202 11.09 -13.48 -8.18
N LEU A 203 12.14 -14.26 -8.45
CA LEU A 203 12.35 -14.94 -9.73
C LEU A 203 11.22 -15.91 -10.07
N LYS A 204 10.75 -16.72 -9.10
CA LYS A 204 9.59 -17.61 -9.32
C LYS A 204 8.35 -16.83 -9.75
N HIS A 205 8.07 -15.71 -9.11
CA HIS A 205 6.91 -14.87 -9.45
C HIS A 205 7.06 -14.19 -10.82
N LEU A 206 8.25 -13.67 -11.16
CA LEU A 206 8.52 -13.10 -12.48
C LEU A 206 8.42 -14.14 -13.60
N GLN A 207 8.93 -15.35 -13.38
CA GLN A 207 8.79 -16.44 -14.35
C GLN A 207 7.33 -16.76 -14.64
N VAL A 208 6.48 -16.85 -13.62
CA VAL A 208 5.03 -17.07 -13.81
C VAL A 208 4.38 -15.89 -14.54
N TYR A 209 4.79 -14.66 -14.23
CA TYR A 209 4.30 -13.45 -14.90
C TYR A 209 4.62 -13.43 -16.41
N MET A 210 5.85 -13.82 -16.77
CA MET A 210 6.37 -13.77 -18.15
C MET A 210 5.86 -14.90 -19.05
N LYS A 211 5.26 -15.97 -18.50
CA LYS A 211 4.71 -17.06 -19.33
C LYS A 211 3.64 -16.53 -20.30
N PRO A 212 3.73 -16.87 -21.62
CA PRO A 212 2.66 -16.57 -22.57
C PRO A 212 1.36 -17.27 -22.15
N LYS A 213 0.22 -16.68 -22.54
CA LYS A 213 -1.10 -17.26 -22.26
C LYS A 213 -1.37 -18.44 -23.18
#